data_AF-A0AAV4DZJ2-F1
#
_entry.id   AF-A0AAV4DZJ2-F1
#
_cell.length_a   1.000
_cell.length_b   1.000
_cell.length_c   1.000
_cell.angle_alpha   90.00
_cell.angle_beta   90.00
_cell.angle_gamma   90.00
#
_symmetry.space_group_name_H-M   'P 1'
#
loop_
_entity.id
_entity.type
_entity.pdbx_description
1 polymer ?
#
loop_
_entity_poly.entity_id
_entity_poly.type
_entity_poly.pdbx_seq_one_letter_code
_entity_poly.pdbx_strand_id
1 'polypeptide(L)'
;MPLRFQSVFTKARTVKAVLVLFILAVSLRAPVISTFRIIRRTDPQTNLSSLYLSGQNRESINRFNDIMNRASLPWINYIIMVTCVCVIKLKLYQASQVRKTHTSYNKQAEKGQLKQERSSKDIRVIQSVVLICCIFIVSQLPFLAYTTGRLIDPAFDIGGRLQFLFFSFAPVSRTCSYLNASMNIFVYYNYNRKFKAVLLTLLKVK
;
A
#
# COMPACT_ATOMS: atom_id res chain seq x y z
N MET A 1 -18.56 -21.27 3.91
CA MET A 1 -19.37 -20.48 4.87
C MET A 1 -19.45 -19.02 4.41
N PRO A 2 -20.54 -18.55 3.77
CA PRO A 2 -20.65 -17.18 3.24
C PRO A 2 -21.63 -16.25 4.02
N LEU A 3 -22.10 -16.64 5.21
CA LEU A 3 -23.26 -16.00 5.86
C LEU A 3 -22.99 -14.77 6.74
N ARG A 4 -21.72 -14.40 7.03
CA ARG A 4 -21.42 -13.20 7.85
C ARG A 4 -20.74 -12.05 7.11
N PHE A 5 -20.51 -12.17 5.80
CA PHE A 5 -19.81 -11.13 5.04
C PHE A 5 -20.64 -9.84 4.90
N GLN A 6 -21.96 -9.94 4.77
CA GLN A 6 -22.84 -8.77 4.61
C GLN A 6 -23.12 -8.02 5.92
N SER A 7 -23.04 -8.68 7.08
CA SER A 7 -23.26 -8.01 8.37
C SER A 7 -22.01 -7.31 8.92
N VAL A 8 -20.81 -7.79 8.55
CA VAL A 8 -19.53 -7.21 8.99
C VAL A 8 -19.13 -6.02 8.13
N PHE A 9 -19.32 -6.09 6.80
CA PHE A 9 -18.95 -5.03 5.86
C PHE A 9 -20.13 -4.12 5.51
N THR A 10 -20.55 -3.29 6.46
CA THR A 10 -21.53 -2.22 6.23
C THR A 10 -20.86 -0.92 5.80
N LYS A 11 -21.48 -0.18 4.87
CA LYS A 11 -20.96 1.08 4.32
C LYS A 11 -20.53 2.07 5.40
N ALA A 12 -21.36 2.23 6.45
CA ALA A 12 -21.07 3.14 7.56
C ALA A 12 -19.80 2.77 8.33
N ARG A 13 -19.55 1.47 8.57
CA ARG A 13 -18.34 0.99 9.25
C ARG A 13 -17.11 1.19 8.39
N THR A 14 -17.21 0.94 7.09
CA THR A 14 -16.11 1.17 6.14
C THR A 14 -15.75 2.65 6.07
N VAL A 15 -16.73 3.55 5.98
CA VAL A 15 -16.47 5.00 5.97
C VAL A 15 -15.80 5.45 7.27
N LYS A 16 -16.30 5.02 8.44
CA LYS A 16 -15.67 5.32 9.72
C LYS A 16 -14.22 4.81 9.78
N ALA A 17 -13.98 3.57 9.35
CA ALA A 17 -12.63 3.01 9.33
C ALA A 17 -11.68 3.80 8.41
N VAL A 18 -12.13 4.20 7.22
CA VAL A 18 -11.33 5.00 6.28
C VAL A 18 -11.02 6.38 6.87
N LEU A 19 -11.99 7.04 7.51
CA LEU A 19 -11.76 8.33 8.18
C LEU A 19 -10.74 8.22 9.32
N VAL A 20 -10.85 7.18 10.15
CA VAL A 20 -9.89 6.92 11.24
C VAL A 20 -8.49 6.69 10.67
N LEU A 21 -8.35 5.86 9.62
CA LEU A 21 -7.07 5.62 8.95
C LEU A 21 -6.48 6.90 8.37
N PHE A 22 -7.31 7.77 7.80
CA PHE A 22 -6.86 9.05 7.24
C PHE A 22 -6.35 10.00 8.34
N ILE A 23 -7.13 10.19 9.40
CA ILE A 23 -6.73 11.03 10.54
C ILE A 23 -5.45 10.51 11.19
N LEU A 24 -5.34 9.18 11.36
CA LEU A 24 -4.14 8.54 11.88
C LEU A 24 -2.93 8.81 10.97
N ALA A 25 -3.07 8.62 9.65
CA ALA A 25 -2.00 8.85 8.69
C ALA A 25 -1.50 10.31 8.71
N VAL A 26 -2.40 11.28 8.81
CA VAL A 26 -2.05 12.70 8.92
C VAL A 26 -1.36 12.99 10.25
N SER A 27 -1.91 12.47 11.35
CA SER A 27 -1.37 12.69 12.71
C SER A 27 0.05 12.15 12.85
N LEU A 28 0.34 10.99 12.25
CA LEU A 28 1.69 10.41 12.26
C LEU A 28 2.71 11.22 11.45
N ARG A 29 2.26 11.99 10.46
CA ARG A 29 3.11 12.84 9.61
C ARG A 29 3.23 14.28 10.12
N ALA A 30 2.30 14.74 10.94
CA ALA A 30 2.28 16.10 11.48
C ALA A 30 3.57 16.50 12.23
N PRO A 31 4.19 15.65 13.08
CA PRO A 31 5.44 15.98 13.76
C PRO A 31 6.57 16.32 12.78
N VAL A 32 6.69 15.55 11.70
CA VAL A 32 7.69 15.76 10.65
C VAL A 32 7.51 17.12 9.99
N ILE A 33 6.27 17.47 9.63
CA ILE A 33 5.97 18.74 8.98
C ILE A 33 6.26 19.92 9.91
N SER A 34 5.96 19.79 11.21
CA SER A 34 6.17 20.85 12.20
C SER A 34 7.64 21.19 12.48
N THR A 35 8.57 20.29 12.15
CA THR A 35 10.01 20.49 12.38
C THR A 35 10.71 21.33 11.31
N PHE A 36 10.08 21.53 10.16
CA PHE A 36 10.67 22.30 9.07
C PHE A 36 10.25 23.77 9.17
N ARG A 37 11.25 24.66 9.19
CA ARG A 37 11.04 26.11 9.08
C ARG A 37 11.74 26.64 7.84
N ILE A 38 11.11 27.61 7.18
CA ILE A 38 11.70 28.32 6.06
C ILE A 38 12.57 29.44 6.64
N ILE A 39 13.88 29.35 6.44
CA ILE A 39 14.85 30.36 6.88
C ILE A 39 15.46 30.99 5.63
N ARG A 40 15.59 32.32 5.62
CA ARG A 40 16.37 33.03 4.60
C ARG A 40 17.84 32.99 5.02
N ARG A 41 18.70 32.46 4.15
CA ARG A 41 20.15 32.55 4.29
C ARG A 41 20.67 33.35 3.12
N THR A 42 21.39 34.42 3.42
CA THR A 42 22.12 35.20 2.44
C THR A 42 23.48 34.55 2.28
N ASP A 43 23.81 34.15 1.04
CA ASP A 43 25.12 33.61 0.72
C ASP A 43 26.15 34.76 0.74
N PRO A 44 27.15 34.72 1.64
CA PRO A 44 28.12 35.80 1.79
C PRO A 44 29.04 35.97 0.57
N GLN A 45 29.12 35.00 -0.35
CA GLN A 45 29.95 35.14 -1.55
C GLN A 45 29.19 35.69 -2.76
N THR A 46 27.88 35.47 -2.84
CA THR A 46 27.07 35.86 -4.01
C THR A 46 26.02 36.93 -3.70
N ASN A 47 25.86 37.33 -2.42
CA ASN A 47 24.82 38.24 -1.92
C ASN A 47 23.38 37.83 -2.28
N LEU A 48 23.18 36.59 -2.73
CA LEU A 48 21.87 36.05 -3.05
C LEU A 48 21.19 35.59 -1.77
N SER A 49 19.98 36.10 -1.56
CA SER A 49 19.10 35.65 -0.48
C SER A 49 18.30 34.45 -0.97
N SER A 50 18.73 33.26 -0.61
CA SER A 50 18.02 32.02 -0.96
C SER A 50 17.20 31.52 0.24
N LEU A 51 16.00 31.02 -0.05
CA LEU A 51 15.11 30.41 0.94
C LEU A 51 15.53 28.96 1.15
N TYR A 52 15.90 28.61 2.38
CA TYR A 52 16.30 27.25 2.75
C TYR A 52 15.35 26.68 3.79
N LEU A 53 15.07 25.38 3.66
CA LEU A 53 14.34 24.63 4.68
C LEU A 53 15.32 24.20 5.78
N SER A 54 15.27 24.85 6.94
CA SER A 54 16.11 24.54 8.09
C SER A 54 15.26 23.94 9.21
N GLY A 55 15.78 22.88 9.85
CA GLY A 55 15.09 22.22 10.96
C GLY A 55 15.81 22.51 12.27
N GLN A 56 15.05 22.81 13.32
CA GLN A 56 15.55 22.95 14.69
C GLN A 56 15.50 21.57 15.39
N ASN A 57 16.50 21.20 16.20
CA ASN A 57 16.63 19.86 16.81
C ASN A 57 16.61 18.68 15.80
N ARG A 58 17.36 18.83 14.70
CA ARG A 58 17.38 17.89 13.57
C ARG A 58 17.72 16.45 13.94
N GLU A 59 18.75 16.19 14.73
CA GLU A 59 19.25 14.82 14.88
C GLU A 59 18.32 13.92 15.71
N SER A 60 17.87 14.37 16.88
CA SER A 60 17.06 13.56 17.80
C SER A 60 15.67 13.29 17.22
N ILE A 61 15.04 14.32 16.64
CA ILE A 61 13.70 14.20 16.06
C ILE A 61 13.74 13.43 14.74
N ASN A 62 14.78 13.63 13.89
CA ASN A 62 14.92 12.84 12.68
C ASN A 62 15.24 11.38 12.98
N ARG A 63 16.07 11.06 13.98
CA ARG A 63 16.33 9.67 14.39
C ARG A 63 15.06 9.00 14.87
N PHE A 64 14.29 9.66 15.74
CA PHE A 64 13.02 9.13 16.23
C PHE A 64 12.02 8.90 15.08
N ASN A 65 11.92 9.88 14.18
CA ASN A 65 11.06 9.76 13.00
C ASN A 65 11.53 8.70 11.99
N ASP A 66 12.84 8.57 11.75
CA ASP A 66 13.38 7.54 10.86
C ASP A 66 13.08 6.14 11.43
N ILE A 67 13.29 5.94 12.74
CA ILE A 67 13.02 4.64 13.38
C ILE A 67 11.53 4.34 13.40
N MET A 68 10.70 5.27 13.84
CA MET A 68 9.26 5.06 13.97
C MET A 68 8.55 5.04 12.61
N ASN A 69 8.67 6.12 11.82
CA ASN A 69 7.91 6.30 10.59
C ASN A 69 8.54 5.62 9.36
N ARG A 70 9.87 5.49 9.27
CA ARG A 70 10.51 4.89 8.08
C ARG A 70 10.90 3.43 8.26
N ALA A 71 11.13 2.95 9.48
CA ALA A 71 11.41 1.54 9.72
C ALA A 71 10.20 0.80 10.30
N SER A 72 9.71 1.17 11.49
CA SER A 72 8.76 0.33 12.23
C SER A 72 7.39 0.21 11.55
N LEU A 73 6.78 1.32 11.12
CA LEU A 73 5.44 1.28 10.51
C LEU A 73 5.42 0.57 9.16
N PRO A 74 6.38 0.80 8.23
CA PRO A 74 6.42 0.05 6.98
C PRO A 74 6.60 -1.46 7.21
N TRP A 75 7.41 -1.87 8.17
CA TRP A 75 7.57 -3.28 8.54
C TRP A 75 6.29 -3.89 9.10
N ILE A 76 5.63 -3.21 10.05
CA ILE A 76 4.36 -3.67 10.62
C ILE A 76 3.29 -3.81 9.53
N ASN A 77 3.14 -2.79 8.68
CA ASN A 77 2.18 -2.82 7.57
C ASN A 77 2.49 -3.95 6.59
N TYR A 78 3.76 -4.17 6.26
CA TYR A 78 4.19 -5.26 5.39
C TYR A 78 3.86 -6.64 5.97
N ILE A 79 4.17 -6.89 7.25
CA ILE A 79 3.85 -8.15 7.92
C ILE A 79 2.34 -8.39 7.91
N ILE A 80 1.53 -7.40 8.29
CA ILE A 80 0.08 -7.49 8.28
C ILE A 80 -0.44 -7.83 6.88
N MET A 81 0.08 -7.17 5.84
CA MET A 81 -0.32 -7.41 4.46
C MET A 81 0.04 -8.82 3.99
N VAL A 82 1.26 -9.30 4.28
CA VAL A 82 1.69 -10.67 3.96
C VAL A 82 0.81 -11.70 4.66
N THR A 83 0.56 -11.55 5.96
CA THR A 83 -0.31 -12.44 6.73
C THR A 83 -1.73 -12.45 6.14
N CYS A 84 -2.28 -11.28 5.83
CA CYS A 84 -3.60 -11.15 5.22
C CYS A 84 -3.69 -11.89 3.88
N VAL A 85 -2.70 -11.71 2.99
CA VAL A 85 -2.66 -12.42 1.70
C VAL A 85 -2.55 -13.92 1.88
N CYS A 86 -1.67 -14.39 2.78
CA CYS A 86 -1.55 -15.82 3.07
C CYS A 86 -2.89 -16.41 3.55
N VAL A 87 -3.55 -15.75 4.51
CA VAL A 87 -4.86 -16.21 5.00
C VAL A 87 -5.89 -16.24 3.88
N ILE A 88 -5.98 -15.19 3.05
CA ILE A 88 -6.92 -15.15 1.91
C ILE A 88 -6.62 -16.27 0.91
N LYS A 89 -5.35 -16.48 0.55
CA LYS A 89 -4.93 -17.55 -0.37
C LYS A 89 -5.29 -18.93 0.16
N LEU A 90 -4.99 -19.20 1.43
CA LEU A 90 -5.31 -20.48 2.08
C LEU A 90 -6.82 -20.73 2.12
N LYS A 91 -7.60 -19.73 2.53
CA LYS A 91 -9.07 -19.84 2.57
C LYS A 91 -9.68 -19.99 1.17
N LEU A 92 -9.11 -19.32 0.16
CA LEU A 92 -9.55 -19.45 -1.23
C LEU A 92 -9.22 -20.83 -1.80
N TYR A 93 -8.05 -21.38 -1.47
CA TYR A 93 -7.66 -22.73 -1.87
C TYR A 93 -8.59 -23.79 -1.28
N GLN A 94 -8.85 -23.71 0.03
CA GLN A 94 -9.81 -24.57 0.72
C GLN A 94 -11.22 -24.46 0.10
N ALA A 95 -11.69 -23.24 -0.18
CA ALA A 95 -12.98 -23.01 -0.81
C ALA A 95 -13.04 -23.51 -2.27
N SER A 96 -11.92 -23.57 -2.97
CA SER A 96 -11.81 -24.08 -4.35
C SER A 96 -11.82 -25.62 -4.38
N GLN A 97 -11.04 -26.25 -3.49
CA GLN A 97 -11.01 -27.70 -3.29
C GLN A 97 -12.41 -28.27 -2.99
N VAL A 98 -13.12 -27.68 -2.03
CA VAL A 98 -14.49 -28.09 -1.66
C VAL A 98 -15.43 -28.01 -2.87
N ARG A 99 -15.31 -26.99 -3.73
CA ARG A 99 -16.15 -26.90 -4.94
C ARG A 99 -15.83 -27.99 -5.95
N LYS A 100 -14.55 -28.30 -6.17
CA LYS A 100 -14.15 -29.36 -7.11
C LYS A 100 -14.74 -30.70 -6.69
N THR A 101 -14.74 -31.01 -5.39
CA THR A 101 -15.32 -32.25 -4.85
C THR A 101 -16.84 -32.31 -5.00
N HIS A 102 -17.54 -31.18 -4.84
CA HIS A 102 -19.01 -31.13 -4.99
C HIS A 102 -19.50 -31.04 -6.46
N THR A 103 -18.71 -30.49 -7.39
CA THR A 103 -19.06 -30.42 -8.82
C THR A 103 -19.01 -31.79 -9.51
N SER A 104 -18.21 -32.73 -9.01
CA SER A 104 -18.18 -34.10 -9.53
C SER A 104 -19.42 -34.93 -9.15
N TYR A 105 -20.22 -34.51 -8.16
CA TYR A 105 -21.33 -35.31 -7.62
C TYR A 105 -22.73 -34.85 -8.06
N ASN A 106 -22.91 -33.63 -8.58
CA ASN A 106 -24.24 -33.11 -8.94
C ASN A 106 -24.24 -32.43 -10.32
N LYS A 107 -24.62 -33.21 -11.34
CA LYS A 107 -24.99 -32.73 -12.70
C LYS A 107 -26.45 -32.26 -12.81
N GLN A 108 -27.22 -32.24 -11.72
CA GLN A 108 -28.64 -31.87 -11.73
C GLN A 108 -28.95 -30.83 -10.65
N ALA A 109 -29.30 -29.61 -11.08
CA ALA A 109 -30.35 -28.75 -10.51
C ALA A 109 -30.15 -27.29 -10.95
N GLU A 110 -31.07 -26.79 -11.77
CA GLU A 110 -31.13 -25.42 -12.31
C GLU A 110 -31.16 -24.31 -11.23
N LYS A 111 -31.33 -24.63 -9.94
CA LYS A 111 -31.21 -23.67 -8.82
C LYS A 111 -29.76 -23.27 -8.48
N GLY A 112 -28.74 -23.90 -9.11
CA GLY A 112 -27.32 -23.62 -8.87
C GLY A 112 -26.77 -22.34 -9.56
N GLN A 113 -27.40 -21.87 -10.64
CA GLN A 113 -26.81 -20.82 -11.49
C GLN A 113 -26.67 -19.46 -10.77
N LEU A 114 -27.70 -19.03 -10.01
CA LEU A 114 -27.68 -17.76 -9.28
C LEU A 114 -26.66 -17.72 -8.13
N LYS A 115 -26.46 -18.86 -7.42
CA LYS A 115 -25.42 -19.00 -6.38
C LYS A 115 -24.03 -19.07 -7.01
N GLN A 116 -23.88 -19.75 -8.14
CA GLN A 116 -22.61 -19.91 -8.84
C GLN A 116 -22.13 -18.58 -9.46
N GLU A 117 -23.04 -17.79 -10.04
CA GLU A 117 -22.72 -16.49 -10.62
C GLU A 117 -22.32 -15.46 -9.55
N ARG A 118 -23.06 -15.37 -8.43
CA ARG A 118 -22.67 -14.52 -7.28
C ARG A 118 -21.30 -14.92 -6.74
N SER A 119 -21.04 -16.22 -6.59
CA SER A 119 -19.76 -16.67 -6.09
C SER A 119 -18.60 -16.38 -7.06
N SER A 120 -18.84 -16.41 -8.36
CA SER A 120 -17.85 -16.06 -9.39
C SER A 120 -17.54 -14.56 -9.44
N LYS A 121 -18.50 -13.71 -9.03
CA LYS A 121 -18.29 -12.27 -8.82
C LYS A 121 -17.43 -12.02 -7.58
N ASP A 122 -17.73 -12.69 -6.47
CA ASP A 122 -16.97 -12.55 -5.22
C ASP A 122 -15.51 -13.02 -5.37
N ILE A 123 -15.28 -14.12 -6.10
CA ILE A 123 -13.93 -14.62 -6.39
C ILE A 123 -13.11 -13.59 -7.16
N ARG A 124 -13.71 -12.90 -8.15
CA ARG A 124 -13.00 -11.87 -8.91
C ARG A 124 -12.60 -10.67 -8.06
N VAL A 125 -13.45 -10.26 -7.12
CA VAL A 125 -13.11 -9.20 -6.15
C VAL A 125 -11.97 -9.64 -5.26
N ILE A 126 -12.01 -10.88 -4.75
CA ILE A 126 -10.92 -11.42 -3.93
C ILE A 126 -9.61 -11.49 -4.74
N GLN A 127 -9.66 -11.94 -5.99
CA GLN A 127 -8.49 -11.99 -6.87
C GLN A 127 -7.88 -10.60 -7.11
N SER A 128 -8.72 -9.58 -7.29
CA SER A 128 -8.22 -8.21 -7.47
C SER A 128 -7.54 -7.69 -6.21
N VAL A 129 -8.12 -7.93 -5.03
CA VAL A 129 -7.51 -7.55 -3.75
C VAL A 129 -6.17 -8.25 -3.56
N VAL A 130 -6.12 -9.55 -3.80
CA VAL A 130 -4.87 -10.33 -3.71
C VAL A 130 -3.81 -9.82 -4.68
N LEU A 131 -4.18 -9.47 -5.92
CA LEU A 131 -3.25 -8.92 -6.90
C LEU A 131 -2.68 -7.57 -6.46
N ILE A 132 -3.52 -6.66 -5.95
CA ILE A 132 -3.08 -5.37 -5.39
C ILE A 132 -2.12 -5.59 -4.24
N CYS A 133 -2.43 -6.52 -3.33
CA CYS A 133 -1.54 -6.82 -2.21
C CYS A 133 -0.20 -7.42 -2.67
N CYS A 134 -0.19 -8.30 -3.68
CA CYS A 134 1.04 -8.85 -4.24
C CYS A 134 1.91 -7.77 -4.88
N ILE A 135 1.32 -6.85 -5.65
CA ILE A 135 2.02 -5.69 -6.22
C ILE A 135 2.62 -4.84 -5.10
N PHE A 136 1.82 -4.51 -4.08
CA PHE A 136 2.28 -3.77 -2.91
C PHE A 136 3.48 -4.44 -2.24
N ILE A 137 3.42 -5.75 -1.97
CA ILE A 137 4.49 -6.52 -1.33
C ILE A 137 5.79 -6.43 -2.15
N VAL A 138 5.72 -6.70 -3.45
CA VAL A 138 6.90 -6.70 -4.34
C VAL A 138 7.48 -5.29 -4.46
N SER A 139 6.64 -4.27 -4.61
CA SER A 139 7.07 -2.88 -4.76
C SER A 139 7.61 -2.26 -3.46
N GLN A 140 7.17 -2.74 -2.30
CA GLN A 140 7.59 -2.24 -1.00
C GLN A 140 8.89 -2.91 -0.50
N LEU A 141 9.22 -4.11 -1.00
CA LEU A 141 10.39 -4.87 -0.58
C LEU A 141 11.73 -4.12 -0.78
N PRO A 142 11.99 -3.42 -1.91
CA PRO A 142 13.19 -2.60 -2.08
C PRO A 142 13.32 -1.51 -1.02
N PHE A 143 12.20 -0.87 -0.66
CA PHE A 143 12.17 0.17 0.36
C PHE A 143 12.49 -0.39 1.76
N LEU A 144 11.96 -1.56 2.10
CA LEU A 144 12.27 -2.24 3.38
C LEU A 144 13.72 -2.69 3.45
N ALA A 145 14.26 -3.24 2.36
CA ALA A 145 15.67 -3.64 2.28
C ALA A 145 16.60 -2.43 2.49
N TYR A 146 16.33 -1.32 1.79
CA TYR A 146 17.09 -0.08 1.90
C TYR A 146 17.02 0.55 3.30
N THR A 147 15.83 0.63 3.90
CA THR A 147 15.65 1.22 5.25
C THR A 147 16.29 0.37 6.34
N THR A 148 16.26 -0.96 6.19
CA THR A 148 16.91 -1.88 7.13
C THR A 148 18.43 -1.83 7.00
N GLY A 149 18.96 -1.74 5.77
CA GLY A 149 20.40 -1.55 5.54
C GLY A 149 20.94 -0.30 6.23
N ARG A 150 20.19 0.81 6.19
CA ARG A 150 20.53 2.04 6.91
C ARG A 150 20.48 1.90 8.44
N LEU A 151 19.61 1.04 8.97
CA LEU A 151 19.49 0.81 10.42
C LEU A 151 20.64 -0.05 10.96
N ILE A 152 21.12 -1.02 10.15
CA ILE A 152 22.20 -1.94 10.53
C ILE A 152 23.57 -1.25 10.39
N ASP A 153 23.80 -0.55 9.28
CA ASP A 153 25.05 0.16 9.03
C ASP A 153 24.79 1.67 8.85
N PRO A 154 25.12 2.51 9.84
CA PRO A 154 24.99 3.96 9.71
C PRO A 154 25.93 4.55 8.64
N ALA A 155 26.93 3.79 8.13
CA ALA A 155 27.72 4.19 6.97
C ALA A 155 26.96 4.01 5.62
N PHE A 156 25.78 3.40 5.65
CA PHE A 156 24.80 3.35 4.56
C PHE A 156 23.81 4.53 4.65
N ASP A 157 24.32 5.75 4.86
CA ASP A 157 23.53 6.98 4.90
C ASP A 157 24.24 8.10 4.12
N ILE A 158 23.57 9.23 3.96
CA ILE A 158 24.09 10.41 3.26
C ILE A 158 25.37 10.90 3.97
N GLY A 159 26.52 10.79 3.30
CA GLY A 159 27.84 11.13 3.86
C GLY A 159 28.65 9.93 4.37
N GLY A 160 28.11 8.71 4.32
CA GLY A 160 28.82 7.48 4.67
C GLY A 160 29.59 6.86 3.51
N ARG A 161 30.46 5.89 3.81
CA ARG A 161 31.32 5.21 2.82
C ARG A 161 30.54 4.49 1.71
N LEU A 162 29.30 4.07 1.99
CA LEU A 162 28.42 3.36 1.05
C LEU A 162 27.41 4.28 0.36
N GLN A 163 27.63 5.61 0.38
CA GLN A 163 26.70 6.59 -0.20
C GLN A 163 26.34 6.32 -1.67
N PHE A 164 27.24 5.79 -2.49
CA PHE A 164 26.95 5.50 -3.90
C PHE A 164 25.89 4.40 -4.06
N LEU A 165 25.96 3.35 -3.24
CA LEU A 165 24.92 2.32 -3.20
C LEU A 165 23.60 2.89 -2.69
N PHE A 166 23.65 3.74 -1.66
CA PHE A 166 22.48 4.43 -1.15
C PHE A 166 21.79 5.28 -2.24
N PHE A 167 22.56 6.05 -3.01
CA PHE A 167 22.05 6.89 -4.09
C PHE A 167 21.47 6.08 -5.26
N SER A 168 21.90 4.83 -5.46
CA SER A 168 21.30 3.95 -6.47
C SER A 168 20.03 3.27 -5.99
N PHE A 169 19.99 2.76 -4.75
CA PHE A 169 18.84 2.02 -4.22
C PHE A 169 17.68 2.92 -3.80
N ALA A 170 17.95 4.12 -3.26
CA ALA A 170 16.91 5.01 -2.75
C ALA A 170 15.95 5.53 -3.85
N PRO A 171 16.42 5.96 -5.05
CA PRO A 171 15.55 6.35 -6.14
C PRO A 171 14.76 5.17 -6.68
N VAL A 172 15.40 4.01 -6.91
CA VAL A 172 14.72 2.81 -7.42
C VAL A 172 13.57 2.40 -6.49
N SER A 173 13.82 2.37 -5.18
CA SER A 173 12.80 2.04 -4.19
C SER A 173 11.64 3.05 -4.17
N ARG A 174 11.94 4.34 -4.34
CA ARG A 174 10.92 5.39 -4.46
C ARG A 174 10.10 5.22 -5.74
N THR A 175 10.74 4.94 -6.86
CA THR A 175 10.06 4.69 -8.14
C THR A 175 9.14 3.47 -8.04
N CYS A 176 9.59 2.36 -7.44
CA CYS A 176 8.73 1.20 -7.19
C CYS A 176 7.51 1.56 -6.33
N SER A 177 7.69 2.39 -5.30
CA SER A 177 6.59 2.84 -4.44
C SER A 177 5.56 3.69 -5.20
N TYR A 178 6.02 4.57 -6.10
CA TYR A 178 5.13 5.35 -6.97
C TYR A 178 4.43 4.48 -8.01
N LEU A 179 5.14 3.54 -8.61
CA LEU A 179 4.55 2.59 -9.56
C LEU A 179 3.45 1.76 -8.91
N ASN A 180 3.61 1.34 -7.65
CA ASN A 180 2.56 0.65 -6.91
C ASN A 180 1.25 1.46 -6.82
N ALA A 181 1.33 2.78 -6.58
CA ALA A 181 0.14 3.64 -6.59
C ALA A 181 -0.50 3.69 -7.99
N SER A 182 0.32 3.79 -9.04
CA SER A 182 -0.13 3.82 -10.44
C SER A 182 -0.71 2.49 -10.92
N MET A 183 -0.20 1.35 -10.46
CA MET A 183 -0.65 0.02 -10.90
C MET A 183 -2.06 -0.32 -10.44
N ASN A 184 -2.52 0.28 -9.33
CA ASN A 184 -3.86 0.04 -8.78
C ASN A 184 -4.98 0.31 -9.79
N ILE A 185 -4.87 1.37 -10.60
CA ILE A 185 -5.90 1.72 -11.59
C ILE A 185 -6.09 0.62 -12.64
N PHE A 186 -4.99 -0.01 -13.08
CA PHE A 186 -5.01 -1.08 -14.07
C PHE A 186 -5.63 -2.35 -13.48
N VAL A 187 -5.38 -2.64 -12.21
CA VAL A 187 -6.01 -3.78 -11.53
C VAL A 187 -7.53 -3.57 -11.44
N TYR A 188 -7.98 -2.38 -11.03
CA TYR A 188 -9.41 -2.08 -10.98
C TYR A 188 -10.06 -2.11 -12.36
N TYR A 189 -9.40 -1.60 -13.39
CA TYR A 189 -9.91 -1.63 -14.76
C TYR A 189 -10.13 -3.07 -15.27
N ASN A 190 -9.20 -3.99 -14.98
CA ASN A 190 -9.30 -5.37 -15.45
C ASN A 190 -10.29 -6.23 -14.64
N TYR A 191 -10.34 -6.05 -13.32
CA TYR A 191 -11.12 -6.95 -12.44
C TYR A 191 -12.48 -6.39 -12.02
N ASN A 192 -12.67 -5.07 -11.98
CA ASN A 192 -13.93 -4.45 -11.57
C ASN A 192 -14.75 -4.01 -12.79
N ARG A 193 -15.67 -4.87 -13.22
CA ARG A 193 -16.56 -4.61 -14.37
C ARG A 193 -17.37 -3.31 -14.22
N LYS A 194 -17.81 -2.95 -13.01
CA LYS A 194 -18.55 -1.71 -12.76
C LYS A 194 -17.65 -0.49 -12.93
N PHE A 195 -16.44 -0.54 -12.36
CA PHE A 195 -15.46 0.52 -12.52
C PHE A 195 -15.09 0.72 -14.00
N LYS A 196 -14.83 -0.37 -14.73
CA LYS A 196 -14.56 -0.33 -16.17
C LYS A 196 -15.70 0.31 -16.96
N ALA A 197 -16.95 -0.07 -16.70
CA ALA A 197 -18.10 0.50 -17.38
C ALA A 197 -18.22 2.01 -17.13
N VAL A 198 -18.13 2.45 -15.87
CA VAL A 198 -18.18 3.87 -15.50
C VAL A 198 -17.02 4.65 -16.13
N LEU A 199 -15.80 4.11 -16.08
CA LEU A 199 -14.63 4.75 -16.67
C LEU A 199 -14.79 4.91 -18.20
N LEU A 200 -15.27 3.87 -18.89
CA LEU A 200 -15.54 3.94 -20.33
C LEU A 200 -16.68 4.90 -20.66
N THR A 201 -17.71 4.98 -19.82
CA THR A 201 -18.77 6.00 -19.99
C THR A 201 -18.19 7.39 -19.84
N LEU A 202 -17.40 7.66 -18.78
CA LEU A 202 -16.76 8.97 -18.56
C LEU A 202 -15.77 9.33 -19.68
N LEU A 203 -14.99 8.38 -20.18
CA LEU A 203 -14.08 8.57 -21.32
C LEU A 203 -14.81 8.74 -22.66
N LYS A 204 -16.06 8.28 -22.75
CA LYS A 204 -16.95 8.50 -23.90
C LYS A 204 -17.80 9.76 -23.75
N VAL A 205 -17.59 10.58 -22.71
CA VAL A 205 -18.24 11.90 -22.60
C VAL A 205 -17.50 12.89 -23.49
N LYS A 206 -18.13 13.11 -24.67
CA LYS A 206 -17.87 14.06 -25.76
C LYS A 206 -16.52 13.97 -26.46
#